data_AF-A0A962Y1U1-F1
#
_entry.id   AF-A0A962Y1U1-F1
#
_cell.length_a   1.000
_cell.length_b   1.000
_cell.length_c   1.000
_cell.angle_alpha   90.00
_cell.angle_beta   90.00
_cell.angle_gamma   90.00
#
_symmetry.space_group_name_H-M   'P 1'
#
loop_
_entity.id
_entity.type
_entity.pdbx_description
1 polymer ?
#
loop_
_entity_poly.entity_id
_entity_poly.type
_entity_poly.pdbx_seq_one_letter_code
_entity_poly.pdbx_strand_id
1 'polypeptide(L)'
;AFLGLMLLILHRMLNPVTRAISDRGDYIGSLLIFLVMLTGCLALARSHEVLRVTHFFLAELLLIYFPFSALMHTFTFPFSRGFMGAHYGRRGVNV
;
A
#
# COMPACT_ATOMS: atom_id res chain seq x y z
N ALA A 1 0.88 12.78 -2.86
CA ALA A 1 0.51 11.35 -2.75
C ALA A 1 0.51 10.65 -4.12
N PHE A 2 -0.33 11.06 -5.08
CA PHE A 2 -0.41 10.43 -6.42
C PHE A 2 0.91 10.35 -7.20
N LEU A 3 1.67 11.43 -7.25
CA LEU A 3 2.97 11.46 -7.92
C LEU A 3 3.95 10.45 -7.32
N GLY A 4 3.94 10.24 -6.00
CA GLY A 4 4.80 9.26 -5.34
C GLY A 4 4.49 7.83 -5.77
N LEU A 5 3.20 7.47 -5.84
CA LEU A 5 2.78 6.15 -6.34
C LEU A 5 3.10 5.97 -7.82
N MET A 6 2.89 7.01 -8.63
CA MET A 6 3.25 6.99 -10.06
C MET A 6 4.74 6.74 -10.24
N LEU A 7 5.58 7.49 -9.52
CA LEU A 7 7.03 7.34 -9.55
C LEU A 7 7.49 5.98 -9.03
N LEU A 8 6.84 5.43 -7.99
CA LEU A 8 7.14 4.09 -7.49
C LEU A 8 6.91 3.03 -8.57
N ILE A 9 5.77 3.07 -9.24
CA ILE A 9 5.43 2.11 -10.30
C ILE A 9 6.39 2.27 -11.49
N LEU A 10 6.67 3.51 -11.89
CA LEU A 10 7.64 3.80 -12.97
C LEU A 10 9.04 3.32 -12.60
N HIS A 11 9.52 3.60 -11.38
CA HIS A 11 10.82 3.16 -10.92
C HIS A 11 10.93 1.63 -10.92
N ARG A 12 9.86 0.93 -10.50
CA ARG A 12 9.80 -0.53 -10.50
C ARG A 12 9.81 -1.14 -11.91
N MET A 13 9.24 -0.45 -12.89
CA MET A 13 9.22 -0.86 -14.30
C MET A 13 10.56 -0.61 -15.02
N LEU A 14 11.18 0.55 -14.75
CA LEU A 14 12.36 1.03 -15.46
C LEU A 14 13.67 0.48 -14.89
N ASN A 15 13.73 0.23 -13.58
CA ASN A 15 14.95 -0.28 -12.96
C ASN A 15 15.02 -1.81 -13.11
N PRO A 16 16.05 -2.37 -13.78
CA PRO A 16 16.12 -3.79 -14.07
C PRO A 16 16.26 -4.65 -12.81
N VAL A 17 16.88 -4.11 -11.75
CA VAL A 17 17.09 -4.81 -10.49
C VAL A 17 15.78 -4.98 -9.74
N THR A 18 15.04 -3.87 -9.55
CA THR A 18 13.75 -3.92 -8.85
C THR A 18 12.72 -4.72 -9.63
N ARG A 19 12.74 -4.63 -10.96
CA ARG A 19 11.86 -5.43 -11.82
C ARG A 19 12.11 -6.94 -11.68
N ALA A 20 13.37 -7.36 -11.50
CA ALA A 20 13.74 -8.77 -11.38
C ALA A 20 13.29 -9.40 -10.06
N ILE A 21 13.22 -8.62 -8.98
CA ILE A 21 12.81 -9.09 -7.64
C ILE A 21 11.34 -8.80 -7.31
N SER A 22 10.62 -8.08 -8.18
CA SER A 22 9.23 -7.70 -7.93
C SER A 22 8.28 -8.80 -8.34
N ASP A 23 7.36 -9.15 -7.46
CA ASP A 23 6.28 -10.08 -7.76
C ASP A 23 5.09 -9.37 -8.41
N ARG A 24 4.22 -10.15 -9.07
CA ARG A 24 2.97 -9.63 -9.66
C ARG A 24 2.11 -8.92 -8.62
N GLY A 25 2.11 -9.42 -7.38
CA GLY A 25 1.33 -8.86 -6.27
C GLY A 25 1.72 -7.43 -5.91
N ASP A 26 2.97 -7.03 -6.16
CA ASP A 26 3.44 -5.69 -5.87
C ASP A 26 2.88 -4.65 -6.85
N TYR A 27 2.79 -5.01 -8.13
CA TYR A 27 2.19 -4.16 -9.15
C TYR A 27 0.68 -4.04 -8.95
N ILE A 28 0.02 -5.17 -8.67
CA ILE A 28 -1.42 -5.21 -8.40
C ILE A 28 -1.74 -4.35 -7.16
N GLY A 29 -0.99 -4.51 -6.07
CA GLY A 29 -1.20 -3.72 -4.86
C GLY A 29 -0.98 -2.23 -5.07
N SER A 30 0.11 -1.86 -5.76
CA SER A 30 0.43 -0.45 -6.04
C SER A 30 -0.64 0.21 -6.92
N LEU A 31 -1.13 -0.51 -7.95
CA LEU A 31 -2.20 -0.03 -8.83
C LEU A 31 -3.53 0.07 -8.08
N LEU A 32 -3.88 -0.93 -7.26
CA LEU A 32 -5.12 -0.95 -6.50
C LEU A 32 -5.21 0.22 -5.52
N ILE A 33 -4.12 0.51 -4.78
CA ILE A 33 -4.04 1.70 -3.92
C ILE A 33 -4.24 2.98 -4.73
N PHE A 34 -3.55 3.09 -5.87
CA PHE A 34 -3.67 4.26 -6.73
C PHE A 34 -5.11 4.48 -7.20
N LEU A 35 -5.80 3.42 -7.63
CA LEU A 35 -7.20 3.48 -8.06
C LEU A 35 -8.15 3.87 -6.92
N VAL A 36 -7.98 3.29 -5.72
CA VAL A 36 -8.78 3.65 -4.54
C VAL A 36 -8.61 5.12 -4.21
N MET A 37 -7.37 5.62 -4.16
CA MET A 37 -7.10 7.04 -3.92
C MET A 37 -7.70 7.93 -5.01
N LEU A 38 -7.52 7.56 -6.28
CA LEU A 38 -7.97 8.36 -7.42
C LEU A 38 -9.49 8.49 -7.42
N THR A 39 -10.19 7.36 -7.29
CA THR A 39 -11.66 7.33 -7.22
C THR A 39 -12.18 8.03 -5.97
N GLY A 40 -11.47 7.97 -4.84
CA GLY A 40 -11.84 8.71 -3.63
C GLY A 40 -11.77 10.23 -3.82
N CYS A 41 -10.71 10.73 -4.48
CA CYS A 41 -10.61 12.15 -4.82
C CYS A 41 -11.68 12.58 -5.84
N LEU A 42 -11.96 11.75 -6.85
CA LEU A 42 -12.99 12.04 -7.85
C LEU A 42 -14.41 11.99 -7.26
N ALA A 43 -14.68 11.08 -6.32
CA ALA A 43 -15.96 10.98 -5.62
C ALA A 43 -16.27 12.19 -4.73
N LEU A 44 -15.25 13.01 -4.42
CA LEU A 44 -15.42 14.27 -3.69
C LEU A 44 -16.05 15.36 -4.56
N ALA A 45 -15.91 15.26 -5.89
CA ALA A 45 -16.42 16.24 -6.85
C ALA A 45 -17.86 15.93 -7.26
N ARG A 46 -18.82 16.61 -6.61
CA ARG A 46 -20.29 16.54 -6.86
C ARG A 46 -20.88 15.14 -6.63
N SER A 47 -22.18 15.08 -6.43
CA SER A 47 -22.97 13.88 -6.09
C SER A 47 -23.07 12.88 -7.25
N HIS A 48 -21.95 12.35 -7.72
CA HIS A 48 -21.92 11.28 -8.71
C HIS A 48 -22.01 9.94 -7.99
N GLU A 49 -23.21 9.37 -7.97
CA GLU A 49 -23.49 8.11 -7.29
C GLU A 49 -22.60 6.96 -7.80
N VAL A 50 -22.42 6.87 -9.11
CA VAL A 50 -21.59 5.84 -9.76
C VAL A 50 -20.13 5.89 -9.28
N LEU A 51 -19.58 7.09 -9.07
CA LEU A 51 -18.20 7.26 -8.58
C LEU A 51 -18.05 6.78 -7.14
N ARG A 52 -19.04 7.04 -6.28
CA ARG A 52 -19.03 6.53 -4.88
C ARG A 52 -19.15 5.02 -4.82
N VAL A 53 -20.04 4.42 -5.62
CA VAL A 53 -20.20 2.97 -5.68
C VAL A 53 -18.90 2.31 -6.17
N THR A 54 -18.29 2.87 -7.22
CA THR A 54 -16.99 2.40 -7.72
C THR A 54 -15.90 2.53 -6.65
N HIS A 55 -15.85 3.65 -5.92
CA HIS A 55 -14.88 3.84 -4.85
C HIS A 55 -15.07 2.84 -3.71
N PHE A 56 -16.30 2.63 -3.23
CA PHE A 56 -16.58 1.63 -2.19
C PHE A 56 -16.20 0.22 -2.62
N PHE A 57 -16.55 -0.16 -3.85
CA PHE A 57 -16.15 -1.44 -4.41
C PHE A 57 -14.62 -1.62 -4.42
N LEU A 58 -13.87 -0.60 -4.87
CA LEU A 58 -12.41 -0.66 -4.87
C LEU A 58 -11.83 -0.71 -3.46
N ALA A 59 -12.43 0.00 -2.50
CA ALA A 59 -12.02 -0.02 -1.11
C ALA A 59 -12.24 -1.40 -0.46
N GLU A 60 -13.39 -2.03 -0.69
CA GLU A 60 -13.66 -3.39 -0.22
C GLU A 60 -12.72 -4.41 -0.85
N LEU A 61 -12.46 -4.29 -2.16
CA LEU A 61 -11.50 -5.14 -2.85
C LEU A 61 -10.09 -5.00 -2.27
N LEU A 62 -9.67 -3.76 -1.96
CA LEU A 62 -8.40 -3.49 -1.29
C LEU A 62 -8.35 -4.17 0.08
N LEU A 63 -9.42 -4.11 0.88
CA LEU A 63 -9.47 -4.75 2.20
C LEU A 63 -9.44 -6.28 2.13
N ILE A 64 -10.10 -6.88 1.15
CA ILE A 64 -10.02 -8.34 0.91
C ILE A 64 -8.60 -8.74 0.49
N TYR A 65 -7.94 -7.93 -0.33
CA TYR A 65 -6.56 -8.17 -0.79
C TYR A 65 -5.50 -7.87 0.28
N PHE A 66 -5.79 -6.95 1.19
CA PHE A 66 -4.88 -6.44 2.22
C PHE A 66 -4.14 -7.57 2.97
N PRO A 67 -4.81 -8.57 3.58
CA PRO A 67 -4.15 -9.62 4.37
C PRO A 67 -3.23 -10.56 3.60
N PHE A 68 -3.39 -10.65 2.28
CA PHE A 68 -2.66 -11.61 1.43
C PHE A 68 -1.56 -10.96 0.60
N SER A 69 -1.26 -9.69 0.86
CA SER A 69 -0.35 -8.90 0.05
C SER A 69 0.78 -8.28 0.87
N ALA A 70 1.75 -7.68 0.18
CA ALA A 70 2.82 -6.90 0.80
C ALA A 70 2.31 -5.70 1.64
N LEU A 71 1.01 -5.36 1.55
CA LEU A 71 0.37 -4.32 2.38
C LEU A 71 0.27 -4.70 3.85
N MET A 72 0.33 -5.99 4.18
CA MET A 72 0.30 -6.45 5.57
C MET A 72 1.39 -5.87 6.46
N HIS A 73 2.49 -5.38 5.87
CA HIS A 73 3.52 -4.69 6.63
C HIS A 73 2.95 -3.52 7.45
N THR A 74 1.88 -2.86 6.99
CA THR A 74 1.23 -1.77 7.71
C THR A 74 0.59 -2.26 9.02
N PHE A 75 0.03 -3.47 9.04
CA PHE A 75 -0.50 -4.09 10.26
C PHE A 75 0.62 -4.64 11.15
N THR A 76 1.65 -5.26 10.59
CA THR A 76 2.73 -5.89 11.38
C THR A 76 3.77 -4.88 11.90
N PHE A 77 3.81 -3.67 11.35
CA PHE A 77 4.79 -2.62 11.72
C PHE A 77 4.87 -2.35 13.23
N PRO A 78 3.79 -1.98 13.94
CA PRO A 78 3.89 -1.66 15.37
C PRO A 78 4.38 -2.86 16.21
N PHE A 79 3.91 -4.06 15.89
CA PHE A 79 4.33 -5.29 16.58
C PHE A 79 5.81 -5.61 16.35
N SER A 80 6.28 -5.50 15.11
CA SER A 80 7.68 -5.72 14.77
C SER A 80 8.59 -4.73 15.50
N ARG A 81 8.23 -3.44 15.52
CA ARG A 81 8.99 -2.40 16.22
C ARG A 81 8.98 -2.60 17.73
N GLY A 82 7.83 -2.95 18.32
CA GLY A 82 7.72 -3.25 19.74
C GLY A 82 8.56 -4.47 20.16
N PHE A 83 8.49 -5.55 19.37
CA PHE A 83 9.29 -6.75 19.63
C PHE A 83 10.80 -6.47 19.53
N MET A 84 11.24 -5.81 18.46
CA MET A 84 12.66 -5.43 18.29
C MET A 84 13.13 -4.51 19.42
N GLY A 85 12.35 -3.51 19.79
CA GLY A 85 12.67 -2.59 20.88
C GLY A 85 12.84 -3.32 22.22
N ALA A 86 11.91 -4.20 22.58
CA ALA A 86 12.01 -5.01 23.80
C ALA A 86 13.18 -6.02 23.74
N HIS A 87 13.48 -6.56 22.57
CA HIS A 87 14.59 -7.49 22.39
C HIS A 87 15.95 -6.81 22.58
N TYR A 88 16.17 -5.65 21.96
CA TYR A 88 17.42 -4.90 22.08
C TYR A 88 17.56 -4.17 23.42
N GLY A 89 16.48 -3.67 23.99
CA GLY A 89 16.49 -3.08 25.34
C GLY A 89 16.96 -4.07 26.41
N ARG A 90 16.58 -5.35 26.30
CA ARG A 90 17.09 -6.43 27.19
C ARG A 90 18.58 -6.72 27.03
N ARG A 91 19.19 -6.27 25.93
CA ARG A 91 20.63 -6.44 25.65
C ARG A 91 21.44 -5.18 25.96
N GLY A 92 20.84 -4.18 26.61
CA GLY A 92 21.52 -2.94 27.00
C GLY A 92 21.84 -2.01 25.83
N VAL A 93 21.22 -2.22 24.66
CA VAL A 93 21.37 -1.30 23.52
C VAL A 93 20.53 -0.05 23.83
N ASN A 94 21.19 1.08 24.04
CA ASN A 94 20.53 2.38 24.07
C ASN A 94 20.19 2.78 22.63
N VAL A 95 18.89 2.84 22.34
CA VAL A 95 18.32 3.31 21.06
C VAL A 95 17.95 4.78 21.14
#